data_AF-A0A397UZK6-F1
#
_entry.id   AF-A0A397UZK6-F1
#
_cell.length_a   1.000
_cell.length_b   1.000
_cell.length_c   1.000
_cell.angle_alpha   90.00
_cell.angle_beta   90.00
_cell.angle_gamma   90.00
#
_symmetry.space_group_name_H-M   'P 1'
#
loop_
_entity.id
_entity.type
_entity.pdbx_description
1 polymer ?
#
loop_
_entity_poly.entity_id
_entity_poly.type
_entity_poly.pdbx_seq_one_letter_code
_entity_poly.pdbx_strand_id
1 'polypeptide(L)'
;MLLKNGQLNFEGEEKNAPAFDLIMDLDKGLELHEKKNYEQAWKCFKENADLGNLSAKYWQGYYLSHGYEGVVKEDQMKAMELFKEAADNDHPRGYKTDDAQYRYAFLLLSNLKKDDEEEIKKENCHKIIHYLKLATDNKNADAMYTLGDFYLNGKLRLQKNEKLGLSYLKLAADNGHERAKNLLKMGKN
;
A
#
# COMPACT_ATOMS: atom_id res chain seq x y z
N MET A 1 -1.99 3.91 -61.79
CA MET A 1 -3.07 4.33 -62.71
C MET A 1 -4.18 4.94 -61.87
N LEU A 2 -4.51 6.22 -62.11
CA LEU A 2 -5.61 6.94 -61.46
C LEU A 2 -6.95 6.48 -62.06
N LEU A 3 -7.97 6.27 -61.23
CA LEU A 3 -9.34 6.04 -61.67
C LEU A 3 -10.16 7.33 -61.55
N LYS A 4 -10.92 7.65 -62.61
CA LYS A 4 -12.01 8.63 -62.57
C LYS A 4 -13.15 8.04 -61.72
N ASN A 5 -13.71 8.87 -60.86
CA ASN A 5 -14.85 8.63 -59.95
C ASN A 5 -14.39 8.17 -58.56
N GLY A 6 -14.10 9.16 -57.70
CA GLY A 6 -13.60 8.99 -56.34
C GLY A 6 -14.61 8.41 -55.36
N GLN A 7 -14.89 7.12 -55.47
CA GLN A 7 -15.41 6.31 -54.36
C GLN A 7 -14.41 5.18 -54.08
N LEU A 8 -13.80 5.24 -52.90
CA LEU A 8 -13.01 4.15 -52.35
C LEU A 8 -13.98 3.10 -51.79
N ASN A 9 -14.23 2.03 -52.54
CA ASN A 9 -14.87 0.84 -52.00
C ASN A 9 -13.83 0.05 -51.20
N PHE A 10 -13.94 0.11 -49.86
CA PHE A 10 -13.25 -0.81 -48.98
C PHE A 10 -14.13 -2.04 -48.75
N GLU A 11 -14.15 -2.97 -49.69
CA GLU A 11 -14.56 -4.35 -49.40
C GLU A 11 -13.35 -5.10 -48.82
N GLY A 12 -13.00 -4.75 -47.58
CA GLY A 12 -12.11 -5.54 -46.75
C GLY A 12 -12.95 -6.35 -45.79
N GLU A 13 -12.91 -7.68 -45.90
CA GLU A 13 -13.45 -8.60 -44.89
C GLU A 13 -13.00 -8.13 -43.49
N GLU A 14 -13.95 -7.78 -42.61
CA GLU A 14 -13.70 -7.59 -41.17
C GLU A 14 -13.26 -8.94 -40.58
N LYS A 15 -12.00 -9.30 -40.81
CA LYS A 15 -11.34 -10.38 -40.10
C LYS A 15 -11.06 -9.88 -38.70
N ASN A 16 -11.91 -10.30 -37.75
CA ASN A 16 -11.70 -10.33 -36.30
C ASN A 16 -10.37 -9.69 -35.88
N ALA A 17 -10.36 -8.36 -35.77
CA ALA A 17 -9.31 -7.70 -35.03
C ALA A 17 -9.48 -8.18 -33.57
N PRO A 18 -8.42 -8.66 -32.89
CA PRO A 18 -8.53 -8.98 -31.49
C PRO A 18 -9.03 -7.71 -30.77
N ALA A 19 -10.13 -7.83 -30.03
CA ALA A 19 -10.57 -6.76 -29.15
C ALA A 19 -9.39 -6.45 -28.23
N PHE A 20 -8.81 -5.25 -28.38
CA PHE A 20 -7.85 -4.75 -27.42
C PHE A 20 -8.66 -4.48 -26.16
N ASP A 21 -8.69 -5.45 -25.24
CA ASP A 21 -9.34 -5.28 -23.94
C ASP A 21 -8.67 -4.08 -23.26
N LEU A 22 -9.38 -2.95 -23.24
CA LEU A 22 -8.89 -1.73 -22.62
C LEU A 22 -8.80 -1.99 -21.11
N ILE A 23 -7.60 -1.84 -20.56
CA ILE A 23 -7.36 -2.02 -19.13
C ILE A 23 -8.21 -1.01 -18.36
N MET A 24 -8.90 -1.50 -17.32
CA MET A 24 -9.76 -0.69 -16.48
C MET A 24 -8.93 0.35 -15.71
N ASP A 25 -9.36 1.61 -15.73
CA ASP A 25 -8.72 2.68 -14.95
C ASP A 25 -8.73 2.36 -13.45
N LEU A 26 -7.66 2.73 -12.75
CA LEU A 26 -7.47 2.46 -11.33
C LEU A 26 -8.60 3.06 -10.49
N ASP A 27 -9.05 4.27 -10.80
CA ASP A 27 -10.15 4.93 -10.09
C ASP A 27 -11.43 4.09 -10.15
N LYS A 28 -11.67 3.42 -11.29
CA LYS A 28 -12.80 2.51 -11.41
C LYS A 28 -12.64 1.28 -10.54
N GLY A 29 -11.42 0.75 -10.43
CA GLY A 29 -11.09 -0.33 -9.48
C GLY A 29 -11.39 0.05 -8.03
N LEU A 30 -11.11 1.30 -7.63
CA LEU A 30 -11.42 1.82 -6.30
C LEU A 30 -12.93 1.89 -6.03
N GLU A 31 -13.70 2.45 -6.97
CA GLU A 31 -15.16 2.48 -6.85
C GLU A 31 -15.76 1.08 -6.70
N LEU A 32 -15.22 0.10 -7.44
CA LEU A 32 -15.66 -1.29 -7.37
C LEU A 32 -15.34 -1.91 -6.01
N HIS A 33 -14.16 -1.62 -5.45
CA HIS A 33 -13.80 -2.04 -4.10
C HIS A 33 -14.75 -1.46 -3.05
N GLU A 34 -15.08 -0.16 -3.12
CA GLU A 34 -16.03 0.48 -2.21
C GLU A 34 -17.43 -0.12 -2.30
N LYS A 35 -17.85 -0.51 -3.52
CA LYS A 35 -19.10 -1.23 -3.77
C LYS A 35 -19.04 -2.72 -3.44
N LYS A 36 -17.92 -3.20 -2.87
CA LYS A 36 -17.65 -4.61 -2.53
C LYS A 36 -17.70 -5.56 -3.72
N ASN A 37 -17.51 -5.04 -4.93
CA ASN A 37 -17.33 -5.84 -6.14
C ASN A 37 -15.85 -6.24 -6.25
N TYR A 38 -15.45 -7.13 -5.34
CA TYR A 38 -14.04 -7.48 -5.13
C TYR A 38 -13.43 -8.23 -6.31
N GLU A 39 -14.21 -9.00 -7.08
CA GLU A 39 -13.71 -9.73 -8.24
C GLU A 39 -13.24 -8.77 -9.34
N GLN A 40 -14.06 -7.79 -9.71
CA GLN A 40 -13.70 -6.82 -10.74
C GLN A 40 -12.63 -5.83 -10.26
N ALA A 41 -12.69 -5.42 -8.98
CA ALA A 41 -11.66 -4.59 -8.37
C ALA A 41 -10.29 -5.30 -8.37
N TRP A 42 -10.25 -6.58 -7.97
CA TRP A 42 -9.04 -7.40 -8.01
C TRP A 42 -8.46 -7.51 -9.43
N LYS A 43 -9.31 -7.77 -10.43
CA LYS A 43 -8.88 -7.81 -11.84
C LYS A 43 -8.22 -6.48 -12.25
N CYS A 44 -8.87 -5.35 -11.98
CA CYS A 44 -8.33 -4.02 -12.26
C CYS A 44 -6.98 -3.77 -11.58
N PHE A 45 -6.88 -4.05 -10.27
CA PHE A 45 -5.64 -3.82 -9.53
C PHE A 45 -4.50 -4.71 -10.03
N LYS A 46 -4.78 -5.98 -10.32
CA LYS A 46 -3.77 -6.90 -10.86
C LYS A 46 -3.25 -6.44 -12.21
N GLU A 47 -4.13 -6.13 -13.16
CA GLU A 47 -3.74 -5.70 -14.51
C GLU A 47 -2.92 -4.40 -14.49
N ASN A 48 -3.35 -3.41 -13.70
CA ASN A 48 -2.61 -2.16 -13.55
C ASN A 48 -1.26 -2.36 -12.82
N ALA A 49 -1.21 -3.27 -11.84
CA ALA A 49 0.02 -3.59 -11.13
C ALA A 49 1.04 -4.29 -12.06
N ASP A 50 0.57 -5.17 -12.94
CA ASP A 50 1.38 -5.85 -13.96
C ASP A 50 1.97 -4.83 -14.97
N LEU A 51 1.29 -3.69 -15.19
CA LEU A 51 1.82 -2.54 -15.94
C LEU A 51 2.78 -1.64 -15.14
N GLY A 52 3.03 -1.94 -13.87
CA GLY A 52 3.94 -1.17 -13.02
C GLY A 52 3.30 -0.03 -12.24
N ASN A 53 1.97 0.15 -12.26
CA ASN A 53 1.29 1.18 -11.47
C ASN A 53 1.47 0.89 -9.97
N LEU A 54 2.14 1.80 -9.25
CA LEU A 54 2.50 1.61 -7.84
C LEU A 54 1.29 1.61 -6.90
N SER A 55 0.28 2.44 -7.17
CA SER A 55 -0.96 2.45 -6.41
C SER A 55 -1.75 1.16 -6.62
N ALA A 56 -1.74 0.62 -7.83
CA ALA A 56 -2.32 -0.69 -8.12
C ALA A 56 -1.56 -1.83 -7.43
N LYS A 57 -0.22 -1.77 -7.39
CA LYS A 57 0.61 -2.72 -6.62
C LYS A 57 0.26 -2.69 -5.13
N TYR A 58 0.05 -1.50 -4.56
CA TYR A 58 -0.48 -1.38 -3.20
C TYR A 58 -1.81 -2.13 -3.04
N TRP A 59 -2.79 -1.88 -3.92
CA TRP A 59 -4.10 -2.52 -3.78
C TRP A 59 -4.06 -4.02 -4.04
N GLN A 60 -3.25 -4.48 -4.98
CA GLN A 60 -3.01 -5.90 -5.18
C GLN A 60 -2.39 -6.53 -3.92
N GLY A 61 -1.38 -5.89 -3.34
CA GLY A 61 -0.78 -6.30 -2.08
C GLY A 61 -1.80 -6.31 -0.93
N TYR A 62 -2.71 -5.33 -0.88
CA TYR A 62 -3.79 -5.26 0.11
C TYR A 62 -4.75 -6.46 0.00
N TYR A 63 -5.11 -6.86 -1.22
CA TYR A 63 -5.96 -8.03 -1.43
C TYR A 63 -5.27 -9.32 -1.03
N LEU A 64 -3.99 -9.47 -1.38
CA LEU A 64 -3.18 -10.63 -1.01
C LEU A 64 -2.90 -10.68 0.50
N SER A 65 -2.79 -9.55 1.20
CA SER A 65 -2.53 -9.55 2.64
C SER A 65 -3.75 -9.94 3.49
N HIS A 66 -4.96 -9.90 2.93
CA HIS A 66 -6.18 -10.29 3.66
C HIS A 66 -6.76 -11.60 3.13
N GLY A 67 -6.59 -11.88 1.83
CA GLY A 67 -7.39 -12.88 1.15
C GLY A 67 -8.86 -12.43 1.03
N TYR A 68 -9.48 -12.72 -0.11
CA TYR A 68 -10.89 -12.48 -0.36
C TYR A 68 -11.48 -13.77 -0.92
N GLU A 69 -12.36 -14.40 -0.15
CA GLU A 69 -12.98 -15.68 -0.51
C GLU A 69 -13.62 -15.61 -1.90
N GLY A 70 -13.34 -16.60 -2.74
CA GLY A 70 -13.81 -16.64 -4.13
C GLY A 70 -13.08 -15.70 -5.10
N VAL A 71 -12.19 -14.81 -4.63
CA VAL A 71 -11.47 -13.84 -5.47
C VAL A 71 -9.96 -14.12 -5.48
N VAL A 72 -9.33 -14.16 -4.31
CA VAL A 72 -7.89 -14.39 -4.18
C VAL A 72 -7.56 -14.96 -2.80
N LYS A 73 -6.64 -15.93 -2.74
CA LYS A 73 -6.13 -16.45 -1.47
C LYS A 73 -5.12 -15.48 -0.85
N GLU A 74 -5.00 -15.54 0.46
CA GLU A 74 -3.97 -14.80 1.18
C GLU A 74 -2.57 -15.25 0.74
N ASP A 75 -1.67 -14.29 0.52
CA ASP A 75 -0.25 -14.48 0.25
C ASP A 75 0.54 -13.30 0.84
N GLN A 76 0.98 -13.47 2.10
CA GLN A 76 1.73 -12.44 2.82
C GLN A 76 3.09 -12.12 2.19
N MET A 77 3.74 -13.13 1.58
CA MET A 77 5.04 -12.92 0.95
C MET A 77 4.90 -12.06 -0.30
N LYS A 78 3.91 -12.38 -1.14
CA LYS A 78 3.65 -11.57 -2.34
C LYS A 78 3.13 -10.18 -2.00
N ALA A 79 2.28 -10.05 -0.99
CA ALA A 79 1.85 -8.75 -0.48
C ALA A 79 3.05 -7.90 -0.03
N MET A 80 3.98 -8.49 0.72
CA MET A 80 5.19 -7.81 1.20
C MET A 80 6.07 -7.31 0.05
N GLU A 81 6.26 -8.10 -1.01
CA GLU A 81 6.98 -7.67 -2.22
C GLU A 81 6.31 -6.45 -2.87
N LEU A 82 5.00 -6.53 -3.09
CA LEU A 82 4.24 -5.45 -3.75
C LEU A 82 4.23 -4.17 -2.92
N PHE A 83 4.08 -4.27 -1.60
CA PHE A 83 4.19 -3.10 -0.73
C PHE A 83 5.59 -2.51 -0.74
N LYS A 84 6.64 -3.33 -0.77
CA LYS A 84 8.02 -2.84 -0.90
C LYS A 84 8.20 -2.04 -2.19
N GLU A 85 7.76 -2.59 -3.31
CA GLU A 85 7.84 -1.90 -4.61
C GLU A 85 7.07 -0.57 -4.61
N ALA A 86 5.88 -0.54 -4.00
CA ALA A 86 5.09 0.68 -3.86
C ALA A 86 5.69 1.69 -2.85
N ALA A 87 6.42 1.22 -1.84
CA ALA A 87 7.00 2.03 -0.78
C ALA A 87 8.33 2.70 -1.18
N ASP A 88 9.13 2.06 -2.03
CA ASP A 88 10.50 2.48 -2.38
C ASP A 88 10.58 3.58 -3.43
N ASN A 89 9.51 3.80 -4.19
CA ASN A 89 9.53 4.73 -5.31
C ASN A 89 9.15 6.15 -4.86
N ASP A 90 10.14 7.05 -4.91
CA ASP A 90 10.10 8.49 -4.63
C ASP A 90 9.31 9.27 -5.69
N HIS A 91 8.12 8.79 -6.08
CA HIS A 91 7.23 9.61 -6.88
C HIS A 91 6.64 10.68 -5.95
N PRO A 92 6.67 11.98 -6.30
CA PRO A 92 6.08 13.03 -5.48
C PRO A 92 4.60 12.71 -5.19
N ARG A 93 4.33 12.17 -4.00
CA ARG A 93 3.00 11.86 -3.45
C ARG A 93 2.10 11.04 -4.38
N GLY A 94 2.54 9.83 -4.73
CA GLY A 94 1.64 8.82 -5.30
C GLY A 94 0.49 8.49 -4.33
N TYR A 95 -0.71 8.26 -4.87
CA TYR A 95 -1.85 7.78 -4.09
C TYR A 95 -1.44 6.47 -3.39
N LYS A 96 -1.48 6.43 -2.05
CA LYS A 96 -1.17 5.27 -1.18
C LYS A 96 0.32 4.94 -0.92
N THR A 97 1.26 5.81 -1.26
CA THR A 97 2.69 5.57 -0.92
C THR A 97 2.93 5.45 0.58
N ASP A 98 2.29 6.29 1.39
CA ASP A 98 2.41 6.30 2.84
C ASP A 98 1.81 5.04 3.48
N ASP A 99 0.65 4.61 2.98
CA ASP A 99 0.02 3.35 3.39
C ASP A 99 0.88 2.15 3.00
N ALA A 100 1.53 2.16 1.82
CA ALA A 100 2.45 1.10 1.40
C ALA A 100 3.67 1.01 2.32
N GLN A 101 4.28 2.16 2.65
CA GLN A 101 5.40 2.24 3.60
C GLN A 101 5.03 1.68 4.97
N TYR A 102 3.86 2.07 5.49
CA TYR A 102 3.35 1.53 6.75
C TYR A 102 3.11 0.01 6.68
N ARG A 103 2.40 -0.48 5.64
CA ARG A 103 2.10 -1.91 5.50
C ARG A 103 3.34 -2.75 5.32
N TYR A 104 4.33 -2.28 4.57
CA TYR A 104 5.61 -2.96 4.44
C TYR A 104 6.33 -3.06 5.79
N ALA A 105 6.39 -1.97 6.55
CA ALA A 105 6.96 -1.97 7.90
C ALA A 105 6.22 -2.92 8.85
N PHE A 106 4.88 -2.98 8.76
CA PHE A 106 4.05 -3.85 9.57
C PHE A 106 4.28 -5.33 9.25
N LEU A 107 4.41 -5.68 7.97
CA LEU A 107 4.74 -7.06 7.57
C LEU A 107 6.17 -7.45 7.96
N LEU A 108 7.14 -6.55 7.82
CA LEU A 108 8.50 -6.79 8.34
C LEU A 108 8.47 -7.04 9.85
N LEU A 109 7.71 -6.25 10.61
CA LEU A 109 7.54 -6.42 12.05
C LEU A 109 6.93 -7.78 12.40
N SER A 110 5.89 -8.18 11.68
CA SER A 110 5.18 -9.44 11.91
C SER A 110 6.03 -10.67 11.55
N ASN A 111 6.95 -10.50 10.60
CA ASN A 111 7.89 -11.54 10.17
C ASN A 111 9.20 -11.58 10.96
N LEU A 112 9.41 -10.70 11.96
CA LEU A 112 10.58 -10.80 12.83
C LEU A 112 10.56 -12.12 13.61
N LYS A 113 11.55 -12.98 13.38
CA LYS A 113 11.66 -14.23 14.14
C LYS A 113 12.47 -13.98 15.41
N LYS A 114 12.10 -14.68 16.48
CA LYS A 114 12.81 -14.58 17.77
C LYS A 114 14.23 -15.13 17.66
N ASP A 115 14.40 -16.15 16.82
CA ASP A 115 15.63 -16.94 16.67
C ASP A 115 16.50 -16.47 15.50
N ASP A 116 16.17 -15.34 14.87
CA ASP A 116 17.04 -14.71 13.87
C ASP A 116 18.38 -14.31 14.52
N GLU A 117 19.45 -14.39 13.74
CA GLU A 117 20.77 -13.89 14.15
C GLU A 117 20.68 -12.42 14.57
N GLU A 118 21.45 -12.06 15.60
CA GLU A 118 21.37 -10.76 16.26
C GLU A 118 21.58 -9.58 15.27
N GLU A 119 22.47 -9.77 14.29
CA GLU A 119 22.74 -8.80 13.23
C GLU A 119 21.55 -8.64 12.27
N ILE A 120 20.98 -9.75 11.78
CA ILE A 120 19.78 -9.75 10.93
C ILE A 120 18.62 -9.06 11.66
N LYS A 121 18.41 -9.38 12.93
CA LYS A 121 17.38 -8.77 13.77
C LYS A 121 17.59 -7.27 13.92
N LYS A 122 18.84 -6.82 14.13
CA LYS A 122 19.18 -5.40 14.21
C LYS A 122 18.90 -4.68 12.89
N GLU A 123 19.28 -5.27 11.75
CA GLU A 123 19.00 -4.71 10.43
C GLU A 123 17.50 -4.58 10.17
N ASN A 124 16.71 -5.61 10.47
CA ASN A 124 15.27 -5.57 10.31
C ASN A 124 14.61 -4.53 11.23
N CYS A 125 15.05 -4.38 12.47
CA CYS A 125 14.60 -3.29 13.35
C CYS A 125 14.84 -1.91 12.70
N HIS A 126 16.03 -1.68 12.14
CA HIS A 126 16.34 -0.41 11.47
C HIS A 126 15.46 -0.19 10.23
N LYS A 127 15.24 -1.22 9.41
CA LYS A 127 14.34 -1.15 8.25
C LYS A 127 12.92 -0.78 8.67
N ILE A 128 12.36 -1.46 9.67
CA ILE A 128 11.01 -1.17 10.18
C ILE A 128 10.89 0.29 10.63
N ILE A 129 11.84 0.77 11.43
CA ILE A 129 11.85 2.17 11.91
C ILE A 129 11.98 3.15 10.75
N HIS A 130 12.78 2.83 9.74
CA HIS A 130 12.96 3.66 8.55
C HIS A 130 11.66 3.85 7.77
N TYR A 131 10.96 2.76 7.41
CA TYR A 131 9.69 2.88 6.67
C TYR A 131 8.58 3.51 7.51
N LEU A 132 8.53 3.28 8.82
CA LEU A 132 7.59 3.98 9.70
C LEU A 132 7.83 5.50 9.72
N LYS A 133 9.10 5.94 9.69
CA LYS A 133 9.44 7.36 9.59
C LYS A 133 9.03 7.94 8.24
N LEU A 134 9.31 7.25 7.14
CA LEU A 134 8.87 7.68 5.81
C LEU A 134 7.33 7.83 5.74
N ALA A 135 6.60 6.83 6.25
CA ALA A 135 5.15 6.88 6.30
C ALA A 135 4.66 8.06 7.17
N THR A 136 5.34 8.34 8.28
CA THR A 136 5.05 9.47 9.17
C THR A 136 5.31 10.83 8.49
N ASP A 137 6.39 10.96 7.74
CA ASP A 137 6.71 12.17 6.96
C ASP A 137 5.63 12.45 5.90
N ASN A 138 4.97 11.38 5.41
CA ASN A 138 3.81 11.44 4.52
C ASN A 138 2.45 11.44 5.24
N LYS A 139 2.42 11.76 6.54
CA LYS A 139 1.21 11.92 7.37
C LYS A 139 0.40 10.65 7.66
N ASN A 140 1.00 9.47 7.52
CA ASN A 140 0.33 8.23 7.88
C ASN A 140 0.10 8.14 9.40
N ALA A 141 -1.17 8.16 9.81
CA ALA A 141 -1.54 8.25 11.22
C ALA A 141 -1.26 6.95 12.00
N ASP A 142 -1.35 5.79 11.35
CA ASP A 142 -1.02 4.48 11.93
C ASP A 142 0.49 4.34 12.18
N ALA A 143 1.31 4.84 11.26
CA ALA A 143 2.77 4.88 11.42
C ALA A 143 3.20 5.79 12.58
N MET A 144 2.60 7.00 12.68
CA MET A 144 2.81 7.91 13.79
C MET A 144 2.44 7.26 15.12
N TYR A 145 1.27 6.62 15.20
CA TYR A 145 0.84 5.93 16.41
C TYR A 145 1.83 4.82 16.81
N THR A 146 2.28 4.04 15.83
CA THR A 146 3.23 2.93 16.02
C THR A 146 4.58 3.43 16.54
N LEU A 147 5.14 4.49 15.94
CA LEU A 147 6.38 5.10 16.44
C LEU A 147 6.19 5.67 17.85
N GLY A 148 5.05 6.29 18.12
CA GLY A 148 4.70 6.79 19.45
C GLY A 148 4.76 5.68 20.51
N ASP A 149 4.06 4.57 20.26
CA ASP A 149 4.09 3.38 21.12
C ASP A 149 5.50 2.80 21.27
N PHE A 150 6.30 2.77 20.21
CA PHE A 150 7.65 2.24 20.24
C PHE A 150 8.58 3.08 21.11
N TYR A 151 8.52 4.40 21.02
CA TYR A 151 9.32 5.29 21.87
C TYR A 151 8.83 5.28 23.32
N LEU A 152 7.53 5.18 23.60
CA LEU A 152 7.04 5.09 24.98
C LEU A 152 7.53 3.81 25.68
N ASN A 153 7.53 2.70 24.94
CA ASN A 153 7.80 1.38 25.51
C ASN A 153 9.23 0.88 25.29
N GLY A 154 10.04 1.56 24.47
CA GLY A 154 11.41 1.13 24.15
C GLY A 154 11.44 -0.14 23.29
N LYS A 155 10.60 -0.18 22.24
CA LYS A 155 10.51 -1.33 21.31
C LYS A 155 11.54 -1.23 20.19
N LEU A 156 11.80 -2.35 19.52
CA LEU A 156 12.74 -2.44 18.38
C LEU A 156 14.12 -1.82 18.66
N ARG A 157 14.64 -2.00 19.88
CA ARG A 157 15.94 -1.46 20.34
C ARG A 157 16.00 0.07 20.44
N LEU A 158 14.86 0.75 20.36
CA LEU A 158 14.79 2.17 20.69
C LEU A 158 14.90 2.36 22.20
N GLN A 159 15.60 3.41 22.61
CA GLN A 159 15.55 3.87 23.99
C GLN A 159 14.17 4.46 24.28
N LYS A 160 13.65 4.20 25.48
CA LYS A 160 12.42 4.84 25.94
C LYS A 160 12.58 6.35 25.90
N ASN A 161 11.65 7.03 25.26
CA ASN A 161 11.59 8.47 25.19
C ASN A 161 10.13 8.90 25.24
N GLU A 162 9.65 9.18 26.45
CA GLU A 162 8.26 9.52 26.71
C GLU A 162 7.82 10.80 25.98
N LYS A 163 8.66 11.84 26.00
CA LYS A 163 8.37 13.12 25.32
C LYS A 163 8.18 12.92 23.82
N LEU A 164 9.09 12.20 23.17
CA LEU A 164 9.00 11.93 21.75
C LEU A 164 7.82 11.01 21.44
N GLY A 165 7.63 9.95 22.23
CA GLY A 165 6.50 9.04 22.08
C GLY A 165 5.13 9.74 22.16
N LEU A 166 4.93 10.60 23.16
CA LEU A 166 3.71 11.40 23.30
C LEU A 166 3.53 12.40 22.15
N SER A 167 4.62 12.98 21.63
CA SER A 167 4.54 13.88 20.47
C SER A 167 4.04 13.17 19.22
N TYR A 168 4.50 11.94 18.95
CA TYR A 168 3.98 11.12 17.85
C TYR A 168 2.54 10.69 18.06
N LEU A 169 2.13 10.33 19.29
CA LEU A 169 0.72 10.05 19.58
C LEU A 169 -0.17 11.27 19.34
N LYS A 170 0.30 12.48 19.69
CA LYS A 170 -0.42 13.72 19.39
C LYS A 170 -0.55 13.94 17.89
N LEU A 171 0.55 13.79 17.14
CA LEU A 171 0.52 13.88 15.67
C LEU A 171 -0.44 12.86 15.05
N ALA A 172 -0.43 11.61 15.55
CA ALA A 172 -1.35 10.58 15.09
C ALA A 172 -2.81 10.96 15.34
N ALA A 173 -3.12 11.50 16.52
CA ALA A 173 -4.47 11.95 16.86
C ALA A 173 -4.93 13.12 15.98
N ASP A 174 -4.04 14.09 15.75
CA ASP A 174 -4.28 15.25 14.87
C ASP A 174 -4.49 14.81 13.40
N ASN A 175 -3.86 13.71 12.98
CA ASN A 175 -4.04 13.10 11.65
C ASN A 175 -5.13 12.00 11.63
N GLY A 176 -5.99 11.92 12.64
CA GLY A 176 -7.20 11.10 12.57
C GLY A 176 -7.12 9.73 13.26
N HIS A 177 -5.99 9.34 13.86
CA HIS A 177 -5.87 8.03 14.50
C HIS A 177 -6.73 7.94 15.78
N GLU A 178 -7.82 7.17 15.73
CA GLU A 178 -8.85 7.15 16.77
C GLU A 178 -8.35 6.67 18.13
N ARG A 179 -7.52 5.63 18.16
CA ARG A 179 -6.94 5.15 19.43
C ARG A 179 -6.01 6.18 20.05
N ALA A 180 -5.31 6.97 19.24
CA ALA A 180 -4.44 8.04 19.75
C ALA A 180 -5.27 9.17 20.36
N LYS A 181 -6.36 9.57 19.67
CA LYS A 181 -7.33 10.56 20.19
C LYS A 181 -7.89 10.12 21.54
N ASN A 182 -8.27 8.86 21.67
CA ASN A 182 -8.86 8.33 22.91
C ASN A 182 -7.84 8.29 24.06
N LEU A 183 -6.60 7.83 23.80
CA LEU A 183 -5.54 7.82 24.81
C LEU A 183 -5.23 9.22 25.35
N LEU A 184 -5.15 10.22 24.48
CA LEU A 184 -4.87 11.61 24.87
C LEU A 184 -6.03 12.30 25.59
N LYS A 185 -7.27 11.82 25.40
CA LYS A 185 -8.43 12.28 26.19
C LYS A 185 -8.41 11.69 27.60
N MET A 186 -8.04 10.41 27.74
CA MET A 186 -8.01 9.72 29.04
C MET A 186 -6.87 10.20 29.94
N GLY A 187 -5.73 10.59 29.38
CA GLY A 187 -4.59 11.13 30.16
C GLY A 187 -4.74 12.59 30.63
N LYS A 188 -5.89 13.23 30.42
CA LYS A 188 -6.20 14.62 30.83
C LYS A 188 -7.16 14.71 32.02
N ASN A 189 -7.57 13.58 32.60
CA ASN A 189 -8.38 13.49 33.81
C ASN A 189 -7.51 13.09 35.00
#